data_AF-A0A4R3Z8S8-F1
#
_entry.id   AF-A0A4R3Z8S8-F1
#
_cell.length_a   1.000
_cell.length_b   1.000
_cell.length_c   1.000
_cell.angle_alpha   90.00
_cell.angle_beta   90.00
_cell.angle_gamma   90.00
#
_symmetry.space_group_name_H-M   'P 1'
#
loop_
_entity.id
_entity.type
_entity.pdbx_description
1 polymer ?
#
loop_
_entity_poly.entity_id
_entity_poly.type
_entity_poly.pdbx_seq_one_letter_code
_entity_poly.pdbx_strand_id
1 'polypeptide(L)'
;MRKNKKGFTLIEIIVVILAVLMAVAVPSVLKYLNTAQEAPALTECHAIVTAAQKRVIEKYSQNHDDEITLDEADNQWIEDFVDKGGSILETDVKNKEVTKILYKASNGLLVLYENNEYKIIDDEEISYFKSAQTMMQLANKLEKENDIKADVNGNNNNGESSKKPGWSYKLQKAFKEQNNGQYPKLNEEEQKTLKDGNYNGDPNALVWKPMYAKDGTVILLADTKGSAGSNALAVMLYYNNQYYVNQFANFGYRTTYVQEATLEFDENGVPINPDDKNFWVKLDK
;
A
#
# COMPACT_ATOMS: atom_id res chain seq x y z
N MET A 1 -9.32 12.89 77.25
CA MET A 1 -8.95 12.72 75.82
C MET A 1 -9.80 13.63 74.95
N ARG A 2 -9.24 14.73 74.42
CA ARG A 2 -9.91 15.54 73.38
C ARG A 2 -9.47 15.00 72.01
N LYS A 3 -10.42 14.49 71.22
CA LYS A 3 -10.20 14.06 69.83
C LYS A 3 -10.23 15.32 68.94
N ASN A 4 -9.12 15.65 68.30
CA ASN A 4 -9.08 16.67 67.25
C ASN A 4 -9.82 16.13 66.03
N LYS A 5 -10.97 16.72 65.70
CA LYS A 5 -11.62 16.52 64.40
C LYS A 5 -10.89 17.39 63.39
N LYS A 6 -9.97 16.81 62.61
CA LYS A 6 -9.45 17.45 61.39
C LYS A 6 -10.59 17.45 60.37
N GLY A 7 -11.22 18.60 60.16
CA GLY A 7 -12.11 18.80 59.02
C GLY A 7 -11.25 18.91 57.75
N PHE A 8 -11.70 18.28 56.66
CA PHE A 8 -11.08 18.44 55.36
C PHE A 8 -11.08 19.91 54.96
N THR A 9 -9.97 20.37 54.39
CA THR A 9 -9.84 21.73 53.86
C THR A 9 -10.60 21.85 52.54
N LEU A 10 -11.04 23.07 52.20
CA LEU A 10 -11.80 23.31 50.96
C LEU A 10 -11.06 22.81 49.71
N ILE A 11 -9.73 22.94 49.70
CA ILE A 11 -8.88 22.49 48.60
C ILE A 11 -8.91 20.96 48.42
N GLU A 12 -8.91 20.20 49.51
CA GLU A 12 -8.97 18.74 49.47
C GLU A 12 -10.29 18.25 48.84
N ILE A 13 -11.40 18.96 49.06
CA ILE A 13 -12.69 18.61 48.48
C ILE A 13 -12.73 18.94 46.98
N ILE A 14 -12.24 20.11 46.57
CA ILE A 14 -12.26 20.53 45.16
C ILE A 14 -11.39 19.60 44.29
N VAL A 15 -10.21 19.20 44.77
CA VAL A 15 -9.32 18.29 44.03
C VAL A 15 -9.98 16.92 43.82
N VAL A 16 -10.70 16.40 44.82
CA VAL A 16 -11.43 15.11 44.71
C VAL A 16 -12.52 15.20 43.66
N ILE A 17 -13.30 16.29 43.63
CA ILE A 17 -14.35 16.48 42.63
C ILE A 17 -13.75 16.57 41.23
N LEU A 18 -12.66 17.33 41.05
CA LEU A 18 -11.98 17.44 39.75
C LEU A 18 -11.41 16.10 39.28
N ALA A 19 -10.85 15.28 40.18
CA ALA A 19 -10.34 13.96 39.84
C ALA A 19 -11.45 13.02 39.34
N VAL A 20 -12.63 13.03 39.98
CA VAL A 20 -13.79 12.23 39.55
C VAL A 20 -14.35 12.74 38.21
N LEU A 21 -14.43 14.06 38.03
CA LEU A 21 -14.88 14.64 36.75
C LEU A 21 -13.94 14.29 35.61
N MET A 22 -12.62 14.37 35.80
CA MET A 22 -11.64 13.94 34.78
C MET A 22 -11.76 12.44 34.48
N ALA A 23 -11.94 11.60 35.50
CA ALA A 23 -12.08 10.15 35.30
C ALA A 23 -13.27 9.77 34.42
N VAL A 24 -14.39 10.51 34.48
CA VAL A 24 -15.59 10.26 33.66
C VAL A 24 -15.53 11.01 32.33
N ALA A 25 -15.01 12.25 32.30
CA ALA A 25 -15.02 13.09 31.11
C ALA A 25 -13.93 12.72 30.10
N VAL A 26 -12.74 12.29 30.54
CA VAL A 26 -11.62 11.98 29.62
C VAL A 26 -12.00 10.89 28.61
N PRO A 27 -12.58 9.73 29.00
CA PRO A 27 -13.00 8.73 28.01
C PRO A 27 -14.08 9.24 27.04
N SER A 28 -15.03 10.05 27.53
CA SER A 28 -16.12 10.58 26.69
C SER A 28 -15.64 11.65 25.71
N VAL A 29 -14.81 12.60 26.14
CA VAL A 29 -14.29 13.67 25.27
C VAL A 29 -13.38 13.10 24.18
N LEU A 30 -12.56 12.09 24.49
CA LEU A 30 -11.73 11.41 23.48
C LEU A 30 -12.58 10.73 22.39
N LYS A 31 -13.70 10.08 22.76
CA LYS A 31 -14.62 9.48 21.78
C LYS A 31 -15.32 10.53 20.91
N TYR A 32 -15.78 11.63 21.50
CA TYR A 32 -16.43 12.72 20.75
C TYR A 32 -15.46 13.46 19.82
N LEU A 33 -14.19 13.63 20.22
CA LEU A 33 -13.17 14.23 19.37
C LEU A 33 -12.84 13.36 18.14
N ASN A 34 -12.88 12.03 18.27
CA ASN A 34 -12.71 11.14 17.12
C ASN A 34 -13.87 11.31 16.13
N THR A 35 -15.12 11.16 16.57
CA THR A 35 -16.29 11.29 15.67
C THR A 35 -16.45 12.69 15.06
N ALA A 36 -16.09 13.76 15.79
CA ALA A 36 -16.14 15.12 15.26
C ALA A 36 -15.13 15.37 14.12
N GLN A 37 -14.03 14.61 14.09
CA GLN A 37 -13.02 14.68 13.03
C GLN A 37 -13.36 13.77 11.84
N GLU A 38 -14.15 12.71 12.04
CA GLU A 38 -14.58 11.81 10.97
C GLU A 38 -15.45 12.52 9.92
N ALA A 39 -16.42 13.34 10.33
CA ALA A 39 -17.33 14.01 9.39
C ALA A 39 -16.61 14.96 8.40
N PRO A 40 -15.66 15.81 8.82
CA PRO A 40 -14.80 16.55 7.89
C PRO A 40 -14.03 15.65 6.93
N ALA A 41 -13.41 14.58 7.43
CA ALA A 41 -12.62 13.66 6.59
C ALA A 41 -13.49 12.96 5.53
N LEU A 42 -14.68 12.49 5.91
CA LEU A 42 -15.66 11.92 4.99
C LEU A 42 -16.07 12.94 3.91
N THR A 43 -16.35 14.18 4.33
CA THR A 43 -16.75 15.27 3.41
C THR A 43 -15.64 15.59 2.39
N GLU A 44 -14.39 15.64 2.83
CA GLU A 44 -13.24 15.79 1.93
C GLU A 44 -13.15 14.61 0.95
N CYS A 45 -13.25 13.37 1.44
CA CYS A 45 -13.19 12.19 0.58
C CYS A 45 -14.32 12.18 -0.47
N HIS A 46 -15.54 12.57 -0.10
CA HIS A 46 -16.64 12.72 -1.05
C HIS A 46 -16.33 13.71 -2.19
N ALA A 47 -15.69 14.84 -1.88
CA ALA A 47 -15.27 15.80 -2.88
C ALA A 47 -14.20 15.22 -3.80
N ILE A 48 -13.23 14.48 -3.23
CA ILE A 48 -12.18 13.76 -3.97
C ILE A 48 -12.76 12.72 -4.92
N VAL A 49 -13.69 11.87 -4.46
CA VAL A 49 -14.37 10.87 -5.31
C VAL A 49 -15.10 11.55 -6.48
N THR A 50 -15.81 12.65 -6.21
CA THR A 50 -16.51 13.41 -7.25
C THR A 50 -15.55 13.99 -8.29
N ALA A 51 -14.44 14.57 -7.83
CA ALA A 51 -13.41 15.13 -8.70
C ALA A 51 -12.65 14.05 -9.49
N ALA A 52 -12.38 12.90 -8.88
CA ALA A 52 -11.79 11.75 -9.55
C ALA A 52 -12.72 11.21 -10.64
N GLN A 53 -14.03 11.08 -10.36
CA GLN A 53 -15.00 10.66 -11.36
C GLN A 53 -15.08 11.63 -12.54
N LYS A 54 -15.01 12.95 -12.26
CA LYS A 54 -14.89 13.96 -13.30
C LYS A 54 -13.63 13.74 -14.14
N ARG A 55 -12.48 13.48 -13.50
CA ARG A 55 -11.21 13.25 -14.20
C ARG A 55 -11.25 12.01 -15.09
N VAL A 56 -11.88 10.93 -14.64
CA VAL A 56 -12.12 9.71 -15.44
C VAL A 56 -12.93 10.02 -16.70
N ILE A 57 -14.01 10.79 -16.56
CA ILE A 57 -14.87 11.20 -17.70
C ILE A 57 -14.10 12.08 -18.69
N GLU A 58 -13.26 12.99 -18.21
CA GLU A 58 -12.40 13.82 -19.08
C GLU A 58 -11.42 12.96 -19.89
N LYS A 59 -10.72 12.02 -19.25
CA LYS A 59 -9.80 11.10 -19.95
C LYS A 59 -10.54 10.23 -20.97
N TYR A 60 -11.70 9.70 -20.60
CA TYR A 60 -12.54 8.93 -21.51
C TYR A 60 -12.97 9.76 -22.73
N SER A 61 -13.40 11.00 -22.52
CA SER A 61 -13.86 11.88 -23.60
C SER A 61 -12.74 12.25 -24.59
N GLN A 62 -11.50 12.31 -24.11
CA GLN A 62 -10.34 12.64 -24.96
C GLN A 62 -9.86 11.42 -25.74
N ASN A 63 -9.72 10.28 -25.08
CA ASN A 63 -9.01 9.13 -25.64
C ASN A 63 -9.94 8.06 -26.21
N HIS A 64 -11.23 8.06 -25.84
CA HIS A 64 -12.22 7.02 -26.17
C HIS A 64 -11.75 5.61 -25.81
N ASP A 65 -10.84 5.50 -24.83
CA ASP A 65 -10.30 4.24 -24.35
C ASP A 65 -11.26 3.62 -23.33
N ASP A 66 -11.48 2.32 -23.42
CA ASP A 66 -12.33 1.61 -22.48
C ASP A 66 -11.59 1.32 -21.16
N GLU A 67 -10.26 1.30 -21.17
CA GLU A 67 -9.42 1.03 -20.00
C GLU A 67 -8.82 2.33 -19.44
N ILE A 68 -9.63 3.06 -18.65
CA ILE A 68 -9.20 4.30 -18.01
C ILE A 68 -8.53 4.01 -16.67
N THR A 69 -7.34 4.59 -16.45
CA THR A 69 -6.63 4.59 -15.17
C THR A 69 -6.33 6.01 -14.72
N LEU A 70 -6.18 6.22 -13.41
CA LEU A 70 -5.69 7.47 -12.82
C LEU A 70 -4.25 7.26 -12.36
N ASP A 71 -3.35 8.13 -12.81
CA ASP A 71 -1.95 8.12 -12.43
C ASP A 71 -1.63 9.21 -11.38
N GLU A 72 -0.34 9.37 -11.05
CA GLU A 72 0.10 10.35 -10.05
C GLU A 72 -0.19 11.79 -10.47
N ALA A 73 -0.10 12.12 -11.77
CA ALA A 73 -0.39 13.46 -12.26
C ALA A 73 -1.90 13.75 -12.21
N ASP A 74 -2.73 12.74 -12.50
CA ASP A 74 -4.18 12.85 -12.31
C ASP A 74 -4.54 13.02 -10.84
N ASN A 75 -3.93 12.26 -9.93
CA ASN A 75 -4.16 12.39 -8.50
C ASN A 75 -3.79 13.78 -7.98
N GLN A 76 -2.63 14.30 -8.40
CA GLN A 76 -2.22 15.67 -8.06
C GLN A 76 -3.23 16.71 -8.58
N TRP A 77 -3.69 16.56 -9.82
CA TRP A 77 -4.74 17.43 -10.35
C TRP A 77 -6.05 17.35 -9.54
N ILE A 78 -6.45 16.15 -9.12
CA ILE A 78 -7.67 15.94 -8.32
C ILE A 78 -7.53 16.62 -6.94
N GLU A 79 -6.39 16.45 -6.29
CA GLU A 79 -6.07 17.07 -5.00
C GLU A 79 -6.08 18.60 -5.09
N ASP A 80 -5.41 19.16 -6.11
CA ASP A 80 -5.38 20.60 -6.38
C ASP A 80 -6.75 21.15 -6.73
N PHE A 81 -7.58 20.38 -7.44
CA PHE A 81 -8.95 20.77 -7.79
C PHE A 81 -9.87 20.86 -6.57
N VAL A 82 -9.68 19.97 -5.59
CA VAL A 82 -10.48 19.92 -4.36
C VAL A 82 -9.96 20.92 -3.31
N ASP A 83 -8.65 21.17 -3.28
CA ASP A 83 -7.97 22.18 -2.45
C ASP A 83 -8.32 22.07 -0.94
N LYS A 84 -8.18 20.84 -0.41
CA LYS A 84 -8.39 20.55 1.03
C LYS A 84 -7.10 20.18 1.77
N GLY A 85 -6.01 19.94 1.05
CA GLY A 85 -4.70 19.62 1.63
C GLY A 85 -4.55 18.18 2.15
N GLY A 86 -5.50 17.29 1.86
CA GLY A 86 -5.28 15.85 2.00
C GLY A 86 -4.67 15.24 0.74
N SER A 87 -4.38 13.95 0.79
CA SER A 87 -3.67 13.22 -0.27
C SER A 87 -4.34 11.90 -0.61
N ILE A 88 -4.50 11.62 -1.89
CA ILE A 88 -4.93 10.35 -2.45
C ILE A 88 -3.78 9.34 -2.32
N LEU A 89 -4.07 8.21 -1.70
CA LEU A 89 -3.14 7.10 -1.53
C LEU A 89 -3.40 5.99 -2.56
N GLU A 90 -4.64 5.80 -2.98
CA GLU A 90 -5.02 4.79 -3.98
C GLU A 90 -6.26 5.22 -4.74
N THR A 91 -6.34 4.81 -6.00
CA THR A 91 -7.53 4.92 -6.85
C THR A 91 -7.67 3.67 -7.71
N ASP A 92 -8.89 3.14 -7.84
CA ASP A 92 -9.23 2.13 -8.83
C ASP A 92 -10.41 2.59 -9.67
N VAL A 93 -10.34 2.28 -10.96
CA VAL A 93 -11.35 2.64 -11.96
C VAL A 93 -11.68 1.39 -12.75
N LYS A 94 -12.94 0.98 -12.72
CA LYS A 94 -13.47 -0.14 -13.51
C LYS A 94 -14.67 0.36 -14.29
N ASN A 95 -14.78 -0.01 -15.57
CA ASN A 95 -15.92 0.36 -16.42
C ASN A 95 -16.24 1.87 -16.42
N LYS A 96 -15.21 2.73 -16.39
CA LYS A 96 -15.34 4.21 -16.40
C LYS A 96 -15.94 4.79 -15.11
N GLU A 97 -16.02 3.99 -14.06
CA GLU A 97 -16.45 4.40 -12.72
C GLU A 97 -15.30 4.27 -11.74
N VAL A 98 -15.14 5.25 -10.86
CA VAL A 98 -14.25 5.15 -9.71
C VAL A 98 -14.86 4.11 -8.77
N THR A 99 -14.18 2.97 -8.60
CA THR A 99 -14.65 1.88 -7.74
C THR A 99 -14.00 1.90 -6.36
N LYS A 100 -12.84 2.56 -6.25
CA LYS A 100 -12.08 2.64 -5.01
C LYS A 100 -11.29 3.94 -4.91
N ILE A 101 -11.27 4.57 -3.73
CA ILE A 101 -10.29 5.58 -3.36
C ILE A 101 -9.85 5.34 -1.92
N LEU A 102 -8.54 5.29 -1.67
CA LEU A 102 -8.00 5.44 -0.33
C LEU A 102 -7.47 6.87 -0.19
N TYR A 103 -8.06 7.66 0.69
CA TYR A 103 -7.73 9.07 0.87
C TYR A 103 -7.28 9.36 2.29
N LYS A 104 -6.19 10.10 2.45
CA LYS A 104 -5.77 10.68 3.73
C LYS A 104 -6.27 12.11 3.79
N ALA A 105 -7.24 12.37 4.66
CA ALA A 105 -7.80 13.69 4.87
C ALA A 105 -6.78 14.66 5.50
N SER A 106 -7.06 15.95 5.38
CA SER A 106 -6.21 17.03 5.90
C SER A 106 -5.96 16.93 7.41
N ASN A 107 -6.92 16.37 8.15
CA ASN A 107 -6.83 16.09 9.59
C ASN A 107 -6.08 14.78 9.92
N GLY A 108 -5.59 14.06 8.92
CA GLY A 108 -4.82 12.83 9.06
C GLY A 108 -5.65 11.54 9.09
N LEU A 109 -6.98 11.61 9.19
CA LEU A 109 -7.83 10.41 9.11
C LEU A 109 -7.81 9.81 7.72
N LEU A 110 -7.93 8.49 7.66
CA LEU A 110 -7.95 7.73 6.42
C LEU A 110 -9.36 7.30 6.11
N VAL A 111 -9.76 7.54 4.86
CA VAL A 111 -11.08 7.22 4.36
C VAL A 111 -10.93 6.31 3.16
N LEU A 112 -11.49 5.11 3.26
CA LEU A 112 -11.69 4.20 2.15
C LEU A 112 -13.08 4.46 1.55
N TYR A 113 -13.11 4.84 0.29
CA TYR A 113 -14.27 4.71 -0.56
C TYR A 113 -14.15 3.41 -1.35
N GLU A 114 -15.11 2.51 -1.22
CA GLU A 114 -15.19 1.26 -1.99
C GLU A 114 -16.65 0.79 -2.04
N ASN A 115 -17.09 0.22 -3.18
CA ASN A 115 -18.46 -0.30 -3.33
C ASN A 115 -19.57 0.74 -3.00
N ASN A 116 -19.35 2.02 -3.33
CA ASN A 116 -20.23 3.13 -2.99
C ASN A 116 -20.40 3.45 -1.50
N GLU A 117 -19.55 2.88 -0.64
CA GLU A 117 -19.54 3.15 0.80
C GLU A 117 -18.25 3.85 1.22
N TYR A 118 -18.32 4.60 2.33
CA TYR A 118 -17.19 5.31 2.91
C TYR A 118 -16.93 4.75 4.30
N LYS A 119 -15.70 4.29 4.53
CA LYS A 119 -15.26 3.74 5.82
C LYS A 119 -14.05 4.51 6.31
N ILE A 120 -14.08 4.98 7.56
CA ILE A 120 -12.88 5.42 8.26
C ILE A 120 -12.06 4.18 8.62
N ILE A 121 -10.81 4.16 8.21
CA ILE A 121 -9.89 3.04 8.49
C ILE A 121 -8.72 3.53 9.34
N ASP A 122 -8.17 2.61 10.13
CA ASP A 122 -6.98 2.89 10.92
C ASP A 122 -5.69 2.60 10.11
N ASP A 123 -4.56 3.17 10.53
CA ASP A 123 -3.27 2.99 9.84
C ASP A 123 -2.88 1.51 9.65
N GLU A 124 -3.26 0.65 10.60
CA GLU A 124 -3.00 -0.80 10.54
C GLU A 124 -3.80 -1.49 9.43
N GLU A 125 -5.02 -1.01 9.15
CA GLU A 125 -5.90 -1.55 8.11
C GLU A 125 -5.43 -1.15 6.70
N ILE A 126 -4.70 -0.02 6.53
CA ILE A 126 -4.17 0.44 5.23
C ILE A 126 -3.44 -0.68 4.49
N SER A 127 -2.61 -1.44 5.21
CA SER A 127 -1.77 -2.49 4.62
C SER A 127 -2.58 -3.61 3.94
N TYR A 128 -3.85 -3.79 4.32
CA TYR A 128 -4.77 -4.75 3.71
C TYR A 128 -5.50 -4.18 2.50
N PHE A 129 -5.67 -2.85 2.44
CA PHE A 129 -6.35 -2.19 1.34
C PHE A 129 -5.42 -1.79 0.21
N LYS A 130 -4.12 -1.54 0.49
CA LYS A 130 -3.15 -1.16 -0.54
C LYS A 130 -3.02 -2.23 -1.62
N SER A 131 -3.49 -1.95 -2.84
CA SER A 131 -3.22 -2.81 -3.98
C SER A 131 -1.75 -2.76 -4.40
N ALA A 132 -1.32 -3.74 -5.20
CA ALA A 132 -0.01 -3.75 -5.81
C ALA A 132 0.30 -2.46 -6.58
N GLN A 133 -0.72 -1.77 -7.11
CA GLN A 133 -0.56 -0.47 -7.77
C GLN A 133 -0.02 0.61 -6.81
N THR A 134 -0.67 0.79 -5.67
CA THR A 134 -0.24 1.73 -4.62
C THR A 134 1.17 1.41 -4.14
N MET A 135 1.46 0.13 -4.05
CA MET A 135 2.77 -0.37 -3.65
C MET A 135 3.83 -0.11 -4.70
N MET A 136 3.46 -0.16 -5.97
CA MET A 136 4.37 0.14 -7.07
C MET A 136 4.68 1.63 -7.09
N GLN A 137 3.67 2.48 -6.89
CA GLN A 137 3.85 3.94 -6.79
C GLN A 137 4.79 4.30 -5.65
N LEU A 138 4.57 3.74 -4.45
CA LEU A 138 5.47 3.94 -3.31
C LEU A 138 6.89 3.45 -3.60
N ALA A 139 7.05 2.27 -4.20
CA ALA A 139 8.36 1.75 -4.55
C ALA A 139 9.10 2.65 -5.54
N ASN A 140 8.42 3.12 -6.60
CA ASN A 140 8.97 4.04 -7.58
C ASN A 140 9.32 5.40 -6.99
N LYS A 141 8.49 5.92 -6.08
CA LYS A 141 8.79 7.15 -5.33
C LYS A 141 10.07 6.99 -4.50
N LEU A 142 10.18 5.91 -3.74
CA LEU A 142 11.33 5.64 -2.88
C LEU A 142 12.61 5.37 -3.67
N GLU A 143 12.50 4.80 -4.86
CA GLU A 143 13.62 4.62 -5.77
C GLU A 143 14.24 5.96 -6.17
N LYS A 144 13.39 6.94 -6.52
CA LYS A 144 13.80 8.30 -6.89
C LYS A 144 14.35 9.09 -5.69
N GLU A 145 13.69 9.01 -4.54
CA GLU A 145 14.02 9.84 -3.36
C GLU A 145 15.31 9.42 -2.64
N ASN A 146 15.63 8.13 -2.62
CA ASN A 146 16.74 7.60 -1.82
C ASN A 146 18.04 7.44 -2.60
N ASP A 147 18.09 7.87 -3.87
CA ASP A 147 19.24 7.74 -4.77
C ASP A 147 19.88 6.34 -4.70
N ILE A 148 19.02 5.32 -4.69
CA ILE A 148 19.40 3.94 -4.33
C ILE A 148 20.48 3.40 -5.27
N LYS A 149 20.48 3.86 -6.52
CA LYS A 149 21.40 3.49 -7.60
C LYS A 149 22.72 4.26 -7.61
N ALA A 150 22.92 5.27 -6.75
CA ALA A 150 24.22 5.95 -6.62
C ALA A 150 25.35 5.02 -6.15
N ASP A 151 25.01 3.89 -5.52
CA ASP A 151 25.95 2.82 -5.26
C ASP A 151 26.18 1.97 -6.51
N VAL A 152 27.15 2.35 -7.34
CA VAL A 152 27.54 1.65 -8.57
C VAL A 152 27.94 0.17 -8.39
N ASN A 153 28.17 -0.29 -7.15
CA ASN A 153 28.50 -1.68 -6.82
C ASN A 153 27.33 -2.45 -6.17
N GLY A 154 26.12 -1.89 -6.15
CA GLY A 154 24.93 -2.53 -5.56
C GLY A 154 24.22 -3.54 -6.47
N ASN A 155 24.76 -3.80 -7.66
CA ASN A 155 24.22 -4.76 -8.61
C ASN A 155 24.87 -6.14 -8.38
N ASN A 156 24.19 -7.04 -7.65
CA ASN A 156 24.70 -8.37 -7.29
C ASN A 156 24.64 -9.39 -8.45
N ASN A 157 24.95 -8.96 -9.67
CA ASN A 157 24.89 -9.77 -10.89
C ASN A 157 25.97 -10.87 -10.98
N ASN A 158 26.95 -10.89 -10.07
CA ASN A 158 28.15 -11.69 -10.25
C ASN A 158 28.23 -12.97 -9.41
N GLY A 159 27.17 -13.34 -8.67
CA GLY A 159 27.18 -14.56 -7.85
C GLY A 159 28.22 -14.57 -6.72
N GLU A 160 29.00 -13.49 -6.56
CA GLU A 160 29.86 -13.29 -5.41
C GLU A 160 28.99 -12.97 -4.20
N SER A 161 29.10 -13.83 -3.19
CA SER A 161 28.54 -13.65 -1.85
C SER A 161 29.23 -12.46 -1.16
N SER A 162 29.04 -11.26 -1.70
CA SER A 162 29.66 -10.05 -1.20
C SER A 162 28.77 -9.49 -0.11
N LYS A 163 29.38 -9.16 1.03
CA LYS A 163 28.76 -8.76 2.30
C LYS A 163 28.01 -7.42 2.25
N LYS A 164 27.54 -6.98 1.08
CA LYS A 164 26.88 -5.69 0.86
C LYS A 164 25.46 -5.89 0.33
N PRO A 165 24.46 -5.21 0.91
CA PRO A 165 23.10 -5.30 0.42
C PRO A 165 22.96 -4.67 -0.97
N GLY A 166 22.43 -5.42 -1.92
CA GLY A 166 22.12 -4.95 -3.27
C GLY A 166 21.01 -3.89 -3.29
N TRP A 167 20.77 -3.27 -4.45
CA TRP A 167 19.79 -2.18 -4.59
C TRP A 167 18.39 -2.59 -4.12
N SER A 168 17.96 -3.81 -4.42
CA SER A 168 16.66 -4.37 -4.02
C SER A 168 16.55 -4.46 -2.51
N TYR A 169 17.61 -4.86 -1.80
CA TYR A 169 17.59 -4.86 -0.34
C TYR A 169 17.36 -3.45 0.23
N LYS A 170 18.06 -2.44 -0.30
CA LYS A 170 17.94 -1.05 0.17
C LYS A 170 16.53 -0.52 -0.08
N LEU A 171 15.99 -0.74 -1.28
CA LEU A 171 14.63 -0.35 -1.64
C LEU A 171 13.60 -1.06 -0.75
N GLN A 172 13.73 -2.37 -0.56
CA GLN A 172 12.86 -3.14 0.32
C GLN A 172 12.90 -2.64 1.77
N LYS A 173 14.05 -2.24 2.28
CA LYS A 173 14.17 -1.69 3.64
C LYS A 173 13.43 -0.36 3.78
N ALA A 174 13.67 0.59 2.87
CA ALA A 174 12.96 1.87 2.86
C ALA A 174 11.45 1.67 2.68
N PHE A 175 11.06 0.75 1.80
CA PHE A 175 9.67 0.39 1.56
C PHE A 175 9.00 -0.19 2.81
N LYS A 176 9.69 -1.06 3.55
CA LYS A 176 9.21 -1.61 4.83
C LYS A 176 9.08 -0.54 5.89
N GLU A 177 10.03 0.40 5.96
CA GLU A 177 9.99 1.53 6.91
C GLU A 177 8.78 2.44 6.65
N GLN A 178 8.45 2.72 5.37
CA GLN A 178 7.25 3.48 4.98
C GLN A 178 5.91 2.74 5.22
N ASN A 179 5.95 1.44 5.48
CA ASN A 179 4.78 0.61 5.78
C ASN A 179 4.84 0.08 7.21
N ASN A 180 5.12 0.98 8.16
CA ASN A 180 5.07 0.71 9.61
C ASN A 180 5.98 -0.46 10.04
N GLY A 181 7.10 -0.66 9.34
CA GLY A 181 8.05 -1.72 9.61
C GLY A 181 7.56 -3.11 9.17
N GLN A 182 6.57 -3.21 8.29
CA GLN A 182 6.06 -4.47 7.72
C GLN A 182 6.04 -4.39 6.19
N TYR A 183 6.13 -5.56 5.53
CA TYR A 183 5.76 -5.64 4.12
C TYR A 183 4.25 -5.85 4.04
N PRO A 184 3.53 -5.05 3.25
CA PRO A 184 2.08 -5.22 3.19
C PRO A 184 1.68 -6.51 2.49
N LYS A 185 0.56 -7.05 2.95
CA LYS A 185 0.02 -8.31 2.47
C LYS A 185 -0.73 -8.08 1.16
N LEU A 186 -1.02 -9.18 0.48
CA LEU A 186 -1.95 -9.14 -0.64
C LEU A 186 -3.34 -8.79 -0.12
N ASN A 187 -4.07 -7.95 -0.86
CA ASN A 187 -5.45 -7.62 -0.55
C ASN A 187 -6.40 -8.79 -0.89
N GLU A 188 -7.69 -8.67 -0.54
CA GLU A 188 -8.66 -9.74 -0.75
C GLU A 188 -8.85 -10.13 -2.23
N GLU A 189 -8.84 -9.14 -3.14
CA GLU A 189 -8.95 -9.39 -4.58
C GLU A 189 -7.74 -10.18 -5.10
N GLU A 190 -6.52 -9.74 -4.78
CA GLU A 190 -5.26 -10.40 -5.18
C GLU A 190 -5.17 -11.83 -4.62
N GLN A 191 -5.56 -12.02 -3.36
CA GLN A 191 -5.62 -13.34 -2.76
C GLN A 191 -6.65 -14.25 -3.45
N LYS A 192 -7.82 -13.70 -3.82
CA LYS A 192 -8.84 -14.43 -4.57
C LYS A 192 -8.33 -14.82 -5.94
N THR A 193 -7.68 -13.90 -6.67
CA THR A 193 -7.07 -14.17 -7.97
C THR A 193 -6.07 -15.33 -7.91
N LEU A 194 -5.25 -15.40 -6.85
CA LEU A 194 -4.34 -16.52 -6.65
C LEU A 194 -5.08 -17.85 -6.40
N LYS A 195 -6.13 -17.83 -5.58
CA LYS A 195 -6.94 -19.03 -5.29
C LYS A 195 -7.64 -19.54 -6.56
N ASP A 196 -8.23 -18.64 -7.33
CA ASP A 196 -8.90 -18.95 -8.60
C ASP A 196 -7.88 -19.48 -9.64
N GLY A 197 -6.64 -19.01 -9.58
CA GLY A 197 -5.48 -19.53 -10.33
C GLY A 197 -4.91 -20.86 -9.80
N ASN A 198 -5.61 -21.55 -8.88
CA ASN A 198 -5.23 -22.80 -8.23
C ASN A 198 -3.93 -22.73 -7.41
N TYR A 199 -3.50 -21.57 -6.90
CA TYR A 199 -2.31 -21.49 -6.06
C TYR A 199 -2.40 -22.44 -4.85
N ASN A 200 -1.46 -23.39 -4.76
CA ASN A 200 -1.44 -24.44 -3.73
C ASN A 200 -0.93 -23.98 -2.34
N GLY A 201 -0.41 -22.75 -2.22
CA GLY A 201 0.05 -22.19 -0.94
C GLY A 201 -1.04 -21.40 -0.21
N ASP A 202 -0.65 -20.70 0.87
CA ASP A 202 -1.54 -19.77 1.59
C ASP A 202 -1.32 -18.34 1.09
N PRO A 203 -2.27 -17.73 0.35
CA PRO A 203 -2.16 -16.34 -0.10
C PRO A 203 -2.01 -15.34 1.05
N ASN A 204 -2.50 -15.66 2.25
CA ASN A 204 -2.39 -14.75 3.41
C ASN A 204 -0.96 -14.62 3.94
N ALA A 205 -0.08 -15.58 3.59
CA ALA A 205 1.32 -15.57 3.96
C ALA A 205 2.18 -14.73 3.02
N LEU A 206 1.61 -14.23 1.92
CA LEU A 206 2.33 -13.47 0.90
C LEU A 206 2.34 -11.98 1.23
N VAL A 207 3.47 -11.36 0.90
CA VAL A 207 3.69 -9.92 1.06
C VAL A 207 4.29 -9.32 -0.21
N TRP A 208 3.91 -8.07 -0.50
CA TRP A 208 4.45 -7.31 -1.60
C TRP A 208 5.85 -6.78 -1.28
N LYS A 209 6.82 -7.11 -2.14
CA LYS A 209 8.20 -6.65 -2.04
C LYS A 209 8.69 -6.07 -3.37
N PRO A 210 9.27 -4.86 -3.37
CA PRO A 210 9.88 -4.32 -4.57
C PRO A 210 11.24 -4.99 -4.85
N MET A 211 11.58 -5.12 -6.12
CA MET A 211 12.86 -5.66 -6.59
C MET A 211 13.25 -4.99 -7.90
N TYR A 212 14.54 -5.01 -8.24
CA TYR A 212 15.00 -4.60 -9.57
C TYR A 212 15.04 -5.78 -10.52
N ALA A 213 14.48 -5.60 -11.71
CA ALA A 213 14.69 -6.44 -12.88
C ALA A 213 16.08 -6.17 -13.49
N LYS A 214 16.48 -6.96 -14.49
CA LYS A 214 17.82 -6.93 -15.09
C LYS A 214 18.20 -5.59 -15.71
N ASP A 215 17.22 -4.92 -16.30
CA ASP A 215 17.34 -3.59 -16.91
C ASP A 215 17.30 -2.44 -15.89
N GLY A 216 17.12 -2.74 -14.59
CA GLY A 216 17.00 -1.76 -13.53
C GLY A 216 15.57 -1.22 -13.34
N THR A 217 14.58 -1.81 -14.00
CA THR A 217 13.16 -1.54 -13.79
C THR A 217 12.71 -2.05 -12.42
N VAL A 218 11.90 -1.26 -11.70
CA VAL A 218 11.30 -1.69 -10.43
C VAL A 218 10.09 -2.57 -10.72
N ILE A 219 10.05 -3.73 -10.08
CA ILE A 219 8.95 -4.69 -10.10
C ILE A 219 8.46 -4.97 -8.69
N LEU A 220 7.22 -5.40 -8.54
CA LEU A 220 6.68 -5.91 -7.29
C LEU A 220 6.50 -7.41 -7.37
N LEU A 221 6.93 -8.11 -6.33
CA LEU A 221 6.83 -9.56 -6.20
C LEU A 221 6.05 -9.90 -4.93
N ALA A 222 5.06 -10.78 -5.05
CA ALA A 222 4.40 -11.41 -3.93
C ALA A 222 5.29 -12.56 -3.43
N ASP A 223 6.01 -12.30 -2.34
CA ASP A 223 7.00 -13.20 -1.77
C ASP A 223 6.48 -13.82 -0.47
N THR A 224 6.93 -15.03 -0.16
CA THR A 224 6.66 -15.73 1.11
C THR A 224 7.62 -15.31 2.23
N LYS A 225 8.71 -14.59 1.91
CA LYS A 225 9.70 -14.14 2.90
C LYS A 225 9.40 -12.73 3.44
N GLY A 226 9.29 -12.60 4.76
CA GLY A 226 9.11 -11.32 5.46
C GLY A 226 10.38 -10.47 5.68
N SER A 227 11.54 -10.90 5.18
CA SER A 227 12.82 -10.18 5.31
C SER A 227 13.28 -9.56 3.99
N ALA A 228 14.01 -8.44 4.08
CA ALA A 228 14.68 -7.83 2.92
C ALA A 228 15.77 -8.77 2.38
N GLY A 229 15.94 -8.82 1.07
CA GLY A 229 16.94 -9.67 0.44
C GLY A 229 17.04 -9.47 -1.06
N SER A 230 18.08 -10.09 -1.64
CA SER A 230 18.34 -10.10 -3.09
C SER A 230 17.57 -11.20 -3.83
N ASN A 231 16.65 -11.90 -3.15
CA ASN A 231 15.97 -13.06 -3.68
C ASN A 231 14.54 -13.13 -3.16
N ALA A 232 13.60 -13.57 -4.00
CA ALA A 232 12.19 -13.75 -3.67
C ALA A 232 11.70 -15.12 -4.13
N LEU A 233 10.78 -15.72 -3.37
CA LEU A 233 9.97 -16.86 -3.83
C LEU A 233 8.65 -16.29 -4.36
N ALA A 234 8.68 -15.81 -5.60
CA ALA A 234 7.64 -14.98 -6.18
C ALA A 234 6.56 -15.80 -6.88
N VAL A 235 5.33 -15.72 -6.38
CA VAL A 235 4.17 -16.45 -6.95
C VAL A 235 3.28 -15.57 -7.80
N MET A 236 3.33 -14.26 -7.55
CA MET A 236 2.68 -13.20 -8.33
C MET A 236 3.67 -12.05 -8.50
N LEU A 237 3.55 -11.37 -9.63
CA LEU A 237 4.31 -10.18 -9.98
C LEU A 237 3.34 -9.10 -10.41
N TYR A 238 3.61 -7.86 -10.02
CA TYR A 238 2.91 -6.69 -10.53
C TYR A 238 3.90 -5.75 -11.20
N TYR A 239 3.59 -5.39 -12.45
CA TYR A 239 4.42 -4.54 -13.31
C TYR A 239 3.57 -3.94 -14.42
N ASN A 240 3.85 -2.67 -14.77
CA ASN A 240 3.17 -1.96 -15.86
C ASN A 240 1.63 -2.02 -15.78
N ASN A 241 1.08 -1.80 -14.58
CA ASN A 241 -0.35 -1.90 -14.27
C ASN A 241 -1.00 -3.27 -14.54
N GLN A 242 -0.20 -4.32 -14.66
CA GLN A 242 -0.65 -5.67 -14.95
C GLN A 242 -0.18 -6.66 -13.88
N TYR A 243 -1.03 -7.63 -13.59
CA TYR A 243 -0.68 -8.76 -12.74
C TYR A 243 -0.19 -9.93 -13.59
N TYR A 244 0.84 -10.59 -13.10
CA TYR A 244 1.38 -11.80 -13.68
C TYR A 244 1.45 -12.89 -12.60
N VAL A 245 1.02 -14.10 -12.92
CA VAL A 245 1.12 -15.25 -12.02
C VAL A 245 2.11 -16.27 -12.55
N ASN A 246 2.77 -16.93 -11.62
CA ASN A 246 3.68 -18.01 -11.94
C ASN A 246 2.89 -19.30 -12.24
N GLN A 247 2.94 -19.79 -13.49
CA GLN A 247 2.24 -21.03 -13.88
C GLN A 247 2.73 -22.27 -13.10
N PHE A 248 3.97 -22.21 -12.60
CA PHE A 248 4.64 -23.32 -11.93
C PHE A 248 4.53 -23.29 -10.41
N ALA A 249 3.87 -22.29 -9.82
CA ALA A 249 3.65 -22.22 -8.37
C ALA A 249 2.94 -23.47 -7.81
N ASN A 250 2.25 -24.23 -8.66
CA ASN A 250 1.53 -25.46 -8.31
C ASN A 250 2.31 -26.75 -8.58
N PHE A 251 3.40 -26.68 -9.34
CA PHE A 251 4.18 -27.85 -9.76
C PHE A 251 5.47 -27.90 -8.94
N GLY A 252 5.49 -28.74 -7.89
CA GLY A 252 6.59 -28.89 -6.93
C GLY A 252 7.97 -29.31 -7.49
N TYR A 253 8.14 -29.31 -8.81
CA TYR A 253 9.38 -29.63 -9.52
C TYR A 253 10.11 -28.41 -10.08
N ARG A 254 9.52 -27.20 -10.01
CA ARG A 254 10.14 -25.96 -10.51
C ARG A 254 10.11 -24.86 -9.47
N THR A 255 11.21 -24.12 -9.37
CA THR A 255 11.39 -23.07 -8.37
C THR A 255 10.67 -21.79 -8.79
N THR A 256 9.97 -21.13 -7.86
CA THR A 256 9.38 -19.80 -8.06
C THR A 256 10.38 -18.67 -7.76
N TYR A 257 11.66 -19.02 -7.73
CA TYR A 257 12.72 -18.13 -7.27
C TYR A 257 13.08 -17.07 -8.31
N VAL A 258 13.07 -15.82 -7.86
CA VAL A 258 13.55 -14.67 -8.63
C VAL A 258 14.73 -14.07 -7.87
N GLN A 259 15.87 -13.97 -8.55
CA GLN A 259 17.03 -13.25 -8.05
C GLN A 259 16.98 -11.80 -8.51
N GLU A 260 17.49 -10.91 -7.68
CA GLU A 260 17.69 -9.51 -8.02
C GLU A 260 18.44 -9.38 -9.34
N ALA A 261 17.95 -8.48 -10.20
CA ALA A 261 18.55 -8.12 -11.47
C ALA A 261 18.72 -9.28 -12.48
N THR A 262 17.95 -10.37 -12.33
CA THR A 262 17.92 -11.47 -13.31
C THR A 262 16.65 -11.53 -14.14
N LEU A 263 15.53 -10.97 -13.65
CA LEU A 263 14.27 -10.99 -14.39
C LEU A 263 14.38 -10.13 -15.65
N GLU A 264 13.96 -10.68 -16.79
CA GLU A 264 13.96 -10.02 -18.08
C GLU A 264 12.52 -9.77 -18.55
N PHE A 265 12.37 -9.01 -19.63
CA PHE A 265 11.08 -8.79 -20.29
C PHE A 265 11.22 -9.15 -21.77
N ASP A 266 10.16 -9.73 -22.34
CA ASP A 266 10.09 -9.95 -23.78
C ASP A 266 9.79 -8.65 -24.55
N GLU A 267 9.67 -8.74 -25.88
CA GLU A 267 9.38 -7.60 -26.76
C GLU A 267 8.03 -6.91 -26.47
N ASN A 268 7.11 -7.59 -25.78
CA ASN A 268 5.80 -7.08 -25.39
C ASN A 268 5.77 -6.61 -23.93
N GLY A 269 6.92 -6.61 -23.23
CA GLY A 269 7.03 -6.23 -21.82
C GLY A 269 6.52 -7.31 -20.86
N VAL A 270 6.32 -8.56 -21.32
CA VAL A 270 5.94 -9.67 -20.45
C VAL A 270 7.18 -10.15 -19.69
N PRO A 271 7.11 -10.30 -18.36
CA PRO A 271 8.22 -10.84 -17.58
C PRO A 271 8.59 -12.24 -18.05
N ILE A 272 9.88 -12.49 -18.27
CA ILE A 272 10.41 -13.79 -18.65
C ILE A 272 11.49 -14.21 -17.66
N ASN A 273 11.49 -15.50 -17.33
CA ASN A 273 12.60 -16.09 -16.61
C ASN A 273 13.69 -16.47 -17.63
N PRO A 274 14.98 -16.18 -17.39
CA PRO A 274 16.07 -16.56 -18.28
C PRO A 274 16.06 -18.04 -18.69
N ASP A 275 15.59 -18.91 -17.78
CA ASP A 275 15.54 -20.36 -18.00
C ASP A 275 14.23 -20.85 -18.63
N ASP A 276 13.13 -20.07 -18.57
CA ASP A 276 11.83 -20.45 -19.15
C ASP A 276 10.94 -19.23 -19.48
N LYS A 277 10.57 -19.09 -20.75
CA LYS A 277 9.74 -17.99 -21.26
C LYS A 277 8.25 -18.10 -20.88
N ASN A 278 7.74 -19.27 -20.50
CA ASN A 278 6.33 -19.46 -20.13
C ASN A 278 6.09 -19.37 -18.61
N PHE A 279 7.08 -18.84 -17.89
CA PHE A 279 7.08 -18.84 -16.43
C PHE A 279 6.05 -17.87 -15.82
N TRP A 280 5.79 -16.75 -16.48
CA TRP A 280 4.84 -15.72 -16.05
C TRP A 280 3.68 -15.59 -17.04
N VAL A 281 2.45 -15.63 -16.53
CA VAL A 281 1.23 -15.42 -17.31
C VAL A 281 0.55 -14.16 -16.86
N LYS A 282 0.24 -13.30 -17.83
CA LYS A 282 -0.62 -12.15 -17.61
C LYS A 282 -2.01 -12.60 -17.15
N LEU A 283 -2.50 -11.99 -16.08
CA LEU A 283 -3.88 -12.14 -15.65
C LEU A 283 -4.72 -11.11 -16.41
N ASP A 284 -5.63 -11.59 -17.26
CA ASP A 284 -6.67 -10.74 -17.83
C ASP A 284 -7.72 -10.51 -16.73
N LYS A 285 -7.98 -9.23 -16.42
CA LYS A 285 -9.02 -8.82 -15.45
C LYS A 285 -10.43 -9.09 -15.99
#